data_AF-S4RHH7-F1
#
_entry.id   AF-S4RHH7-F1
#
_cell.length_a   1.000
_cell.length_b   1.000
_cell.length_c   1.000
_cell.angle_alpha   90.00
_cell.angle_beta   90.00
_cell.angle_gamma   90.00
#
_symmetry.space_group_name_H-M   'P 1'
#
loop_
_entity.id
_entity.type
_entity.pdbx_description
1 polymer ?
#
loop_
_entity_poly.entity_id
_entity_poly.type
_entity_poly.pdbx_seq_one_letter_code
_entity_poly.pdbx_strand_id
1 'polypeptide(L)'
;EGNATYVIWGPRRNMQRDPPGTVYRILLALKSRFPWARIFTLTDEQMQRCDEIFKNETGKDRRLKSGAYLSTGWFTMVLAMEVCDSIHVYGMIDDAYCSRPNARTVPYHYYDPQGRNECSEYAVHERARTGAHRFFTEKAVFGRWAKRHRIAFSHPTWPAP
;
A
#
# COMPACT_ATOMS: atom_id res chain seq x y z
N GLU A 1 17.45 4.02 -21.86
CA GLU A 1 16.05 4.46 -21.63
C GLU A 1 15.39 3.48 -20.67
N GLY A 2 14.64 3.96 -19.67
CA GLY A 2 14.09 3.10 -18.63
C GLY A 2 12.74 2.51 -19.04
N ASN A 3 12.60 1.19 -19.00
CA ASN A 3 11.33 0.47 -19.25
C ASN A 3 10.38 0.52 -18.03
N ALA A 4 10.41 1.60 -17.25
CA ALA A 4 9.59 1.71 -16.03
C ALA A 4 8.13 2.06 -16.37
N THR A 5 7.20 1.45 -15.64
CA THR A 5 5.79 1.87 -15.59
C THR A 5 5.53 2.56 -14.27
N TYR A 6 4.97 3.76 -14.31
CA TYR A 6 4.57 4.53 -13.14
C TYR A 6 3.05 4.44 -12.99
N VAL A 7 2.59 3.94 -11.85
CA VAL A 7 1.17 3.95 -11.47
C VAL A 7 1.01 4.90 -10.29
N ILE A 8 0.14 5.89 -10.43
CA ILE A 8 -0.03 6.96 -9.44
C ILE A 8 -1.47 6.94 -8.93
N TRP A 9 -1.63 7.11 -7.63
CA TRP A 9 -2.92 7.26 -6.97
C TRP A 9 -2.85 8.36 -5.93
N GLY A 10 -4.00 8.82 -5.47
CA GLY A 10 -4.06 9.85 -4.45
C GLY A 10 -5.47 10.37 -4.20
N PRO A 11 -5.63 11.33 -3.28
CA PRO A 11 -6.92 11.94 -2.99
C PRO A 11 -7.54 12.57 -4.24
N ARG A 12 -8.85 12.37 -4.43
CA ARG A 12 -9.62 12.86 -5.58
C ARG A 12 -9.35 14.34 -5.89
N ARG A 13 -9.37 15.22 -4.88
CA ARG A 13 -9.10 16.66 -5.02
C ARG A 13 -7.79 16.98 -5.77
N ASN A 14 -6.78 16.13 -5.61
CA ASN A 14 -5.45 16.33 -6.20
C ASN A 14 -5.30 15.63 -7.56
N MET A 15 -6.04 14.55 -7.79
CA MET A 15 -5.91 13.65 -8.95
C MET A 15 -7.04 13.81 -9.99
N GLN A 16 -8.12 14.52 -9.65
CA GLN A 16 -9.26 14.74 -10.54
C GLN A 16 -8.84 15.37 -11.88
N ARG A 17 -9.54 14.99 -12.95
CA ARG A 17 -9.22 15.43 -14.32
C ARG A 17 -9.92 16.74 -14.70
N ASP A 18 -11.08 17.00 -14.11
CA ASP A 18 -11.91 18.16 -14.45
C ASP A 18 -12.58 18.79 -13.22
N PRO A 19 -12.28 20.07 -12.89
CA PRO A 19 -11.08 20.76 -13.34
C PRO A 19 -9.83 20.00 -12.86
N PRO A 20 -8.70 20.04 -13.61
CA PRO A 20 -7.49 19.31 -13.23
C PRO A 20 -7.01 19.62 -11.81
N GLY A 21 -6.83 18.59 -10.98
CA GLY A 21 -6.22 18.70 -9.67
C GLY A 21 -4.73 19.03 -9.76
N THR A 22 -4.14 19.51 -8.66
CA THR A 22 -2.73 19.97 -8.65
C THR A 22 -1.74 18.88 -9.05
N VAL A 23 -1.90 17.65 -8.56
CA VAL A 23 -1.01 16.54 -8.93
C VAL A 23 -1.28 16.11 -10.37
N TYR A 24 -2.55 16.05 -10.80
CA TYR A 24 -2.88 15.71 -12.18
C TYR A 24 -2.26 16.68 -13.19
N ARG A 25 -2.25 17.99 -12.91
CA ARG A 25 -1.54 19.00 -13.73
C ARG A 25 -0.05 18.70 -13.86
N ILE A 26 0.61 18.32 -12.76
CA ILE A 26 2.04 17.95 -12.78
C ILE A 26 2.25 16.70 -13.65
N LEU A 27 1.38 15.69 -13.53
CA LEU A 27 1.47 14.48 -14.34
C LEU A 27 1.29 14.77 -15.84
N LEU A 28 0.39 15.70 -16.21
CA LEU A 28 0.25 16.15 -17.60
C LEU A 28 1.54 16.82 -18.10
N ALA A 29 2.15 17.69 -17.30
CA ALA A 29 3.42 18.33 -17.65
C ALA A 29 4.56 17.31 -17.79
N LEU A 30 4.63 16.31 -16.91
CA LEU A 30 5.60 15.21 -17.00
C LEU A 30 5.37 14.36 -18.24
N LYS A 31 4.12 14.04 -18.58
CA LYS A 31 3.81 13.26 -19.79
C LYS A 31 4.16 14.01 -21.06
N SER A 32 3.96 15.33 -21.09
CA SER A 32 4.38 16.20 -22.19
C SER A 32 5.91 16.24 -22.33
N ARG A 33 6.64 16.38 -21.21
CA ARG A 33 8.11 16.43 -21.19
C ARG A 33 8.76 15.08 -21.47
N PHE A 34 8.14 13.98 -21.06
CA PHE A 34 8.64 12.62 -21.22
C PHE A 34 7.59 11.74 -21.89
N PRO A 35 7.34 11.90 -23.22
CA PRO A 35 6.28 11.16 -23.92
C PRO A 35 6.47 9.64 -23.88
N TRP A 36 7.71 9.17 -23.81
CA TRP A 36 8.08 7.76 -23.68
C TRP A 36 7.78 7.17 -22.28
N ALA A 37 7.59 8.00 -21.25
CA ALA A 37 7.27 7.52 -19.92
C ALA A 37 5.85 6.94 -19.88
N ARG A 38 5.73 5.72 -19.33
CA ARG A 38 4.46 5.03 -19.14
C ARG A 38 3.86 5.43 -17.80
N ILE A 39 2.95 6.42 -17.82
CA ILE A 39 2.34 7.01 -16.62
C ILE A 39 0.85 6.67 -16.61
N PHE A 40 0.39 5.99 -15.57
CA PHE A 40 -1.00 5.61 -15.35
C PHE A 40 -1.50 6.20 -14.03
N THR A 41 -2.79 6.49 -13.96
CA THR A 41 -3.46 6.96 -12.74
C THR A 41 -4.61 6.04 -12.39
N LEU A 42 -4.80 5.72 -11.11
CA LEU A 42 -6.05 5.09 -10.67
C LEU A 42 -7.24 6.02 -10.89
N THR A 43 -8.36 5.47 -11.33
CA THR A 43 -9.64 6.18 -11.41
C THR A 43 -10.31 6.30 -10.03
N ASP A 44 -11.30 7.19 -9.91
CA ASP A 44 -12.10 7.31 -8.68
C ASP A 44 -12.79 5.98 -8.32
N GLU A 45 -13.24 5.22 -9.33
CA GLU A 45 -13.83 3.89 -9.17
C GLU A 45 -12.81 2.86 -8.66
N GLN A 46 -11.60 2.83 -9.22
CA GLN A 46 -10.54 1.93 -8.75
C GLN A 46 -10.11 2.27 -7.32
N MET A 47 -10.05 3.56 -6.97
CA MET A 47 -9.81 4.01 -5.60
C MET A 47 -10.93 3.55 -4.65
N GLN A 48 -12.18 3.63 -5.08
CA GLN A 48 -13.32 3.14 -4.31
C GLN A 48 -13.31 1.61 -4.16
N ARG A 49 -13.00 0.87 -5.22
CA ARG A 49 -12.87 -0.58 -5.18
C ARG A 49 -11.83 -1.04 -4.17
N CYS A 50 -10.69 -0.36 -4.08
CA CYS A 50 -9.68 -0.65 -3.05
C CYS A 50 -10.24 -0.48 -1.62
N ASP A 51 -11.14 0.47 -1.41
CA ASP A 51 -11.78 0.72 -0.12
C ASP A 51 -12.84 -0.31 0.22
N GLU A 52 -13.60 -0.75 -0.78
CA GLU A 52 -14.60 -1.80 -0.65
C GLU A 52 -13.95 -3.14 -0.34
N ILE A 53 -12.84 -3.48 -1.01
CA ILE A 53 -12.04 -4.67 -0.67
C ILE A 53 -11.59 -4.59 0.79
N PHE A 54 -11.07 -3.44 1.24
CA PHE A 54 -10.63 -3.28 2.63
C PHE A 54 -11.78 -3.44 3.61
N LYS A 55 -12.92 -2.82 3.33
CA LYS A 55 -14.13 -2.93 4.15
C LYS A 55 -14.62 -4.37 4.23
N ASN A 56 -14.64 -5.09 3.11
CA ASN A 56 -15.09 -6.49 3.05
C ASN A 56 -14.14 -7.42 3.80
N GLU A 57 -12.83 -7.20 3.69
CA GLU A 57 -11.82 -8.01 4.38
C GLU A 57 -11.72 -7.73 5.88
N THR A 58 -12.13 -6.55 6.35
CA THR A 58 -11.90 -6.14 7.75
C THR A 58 -13.18 -5.87 8.54
N GLY A 59 -14.33 -5.74 7.87
CA GLY A 59 -15.57 -5.23 8.46
C GLY A 59 -15.51 -3.74 8.85
N LYS A 60 -14.42 -3.03 8.53
CA LYS A 60 -14.20 -1.63 8.95
C LYS A 60 -14.39 -0.69 7.76
N ASP A 61 -15.37 0.20 7.87
CA ASP A 61 -15.53 1.30 6.92
C ASP A 61 -14.57 2.44 7.25
N ARG A 62 -13.49 2.58 6.46
CA ARG A 62 -12.50 3.62 6.69
C ARG A 62 -13.03 5.02 6.40
N ARG A 63 -13.90 5.20 5.40
CA ARG A 63 -14.39 6.52 4.98
C ARG A 63 -15.35 7.11 6.00
N LEU A 64 -16.19 6.26 6.60
CA LEU A 64 -17.21 6.71 7.55
C LEU A 64 -16.74 6.78 9.00
N LYS A 65 -15.75 5.97 9.42
CA LYS A 65 -15.39 5.84 10.85
C LYS A 65 -14.06 6.46 11.25
N SER A 66 -13.01 6.35 10.43
CA SER A 66 -11.65 6.75 10.85
C SER A 66 -10.95 7.71 9.91
N GLY A 67 -11.38 7.85 8.65
CA GLY A 67 -10.61 8.58 7.64
C GLY A 67 -9.21 8.00 7.41
N ALA A 68 -8.97 6.73 7.79
CA ALA A 68 -7.69 6.08 7.60
C ALA A 68 -7.34 6.00 6.10
N TYR A 69 -6.07 6.20 5.76
CA TYR A 69 -5.57 6.01 4.41
C TYR A 69 -5.08 4.58 4.25
N LEU A 70 -5.42 3.95 3.12
CA LEU A 70 -4.79 2.68 2.74
C LEU A 70 -3.32 2.94 2.40
N SER A 71 -2.44 2.05 2.81
CA SER A 71 -1.02 2.21 2.51
C SER A 71 -0.73 2.01 1.02
N THR A 72 0.41 2.52 0.55
CA THR A 72 0.96 2.17 -0.77
C THR A 72 1.07 0.65 -0.96
N GLY A 73 1.40 -0.09 0.10
CA GLY A 73 1.46 -1.55 0.08
C GLY A 73 0.11 -2.18 -0.27
N TRP A 74 -1.00 -1.65 0.27
CA TRP A 74 -2.35 -2.11 -0.07
C TRP A 74 -2.67 -1.94 -1.55
N PHE A 75 -2.51 -0.73 -2.10
CA PHE A 75 -2.76 -0.48 -3.52
C PHE A 75 -1.88 -1.35 -4.41
N THR A 76 -0.62 -1.56 -4.02
CA THR A 76 0.33 -2.40 -4.76
C THR A 76 -0.11 -3.86 -4.74
N MET A 77 -0.54 -4.39 -3.59
CA MET A 77 -1.01 -5.78 -3.48
C MET A 77 -2.28 -6.00 -4.30
N VAL A 78 -3.24 -5.08 -4.24
CA VAL A 78 -4.47 -5.17 -5.07
C VAL A 78 -4.10 -5.15 -6.55
N LEU A 79 -3.25 -4.22 -7.00
CA LEU A 79 -2.80 -4.16 -8.38
C LEU A 79 -2.09 -5.45 -8.82
N ALA A 80 -1.15 -5.94 -8.01
CA ALA A 80 -0.38 -7.15 -8.32
C ALA A 80 -1.29 -8.38 -8.46
N MET A 81 -2.36 -8.49 -7.65
CA MET A 81 -3.35 -9.57 -7.77
C MET A 81 -4.18 -9.49 -9.07
N GLU A 82 -4.31 -8.32 -9.69
CA GLU A 82 -5.02 -8.17 -10.96
C GLU A 82 -4.14 -8.46 -12.18
N VAL A 83 -2.82 -8.30 -12.06
CA VAL A 83 -1.90 -8.32 -13.22
C VAL A 83 -0.86 -9.43 -13.19
N CYS A 84 -0.79 -10.22 -12.13
CA CYS A 84 0.20 -11.30 -11.97
C CYS A 84 -0.45 -12.64 -11.63
N ASP A 85 0.06 -13.73 -12.23
CA ASP A 85 -0.36 -15.11 -11.89
C ASP A 85 0.17 -15.58 -10.53
N SER A 86 1.28 -14.99 -10.08
CA SER A 86 1.91 -15.24 -8.80
C SER A 86 2.64 -13.99 -8.31
N ILE A 87 2.71 -13.81 -6.99
CA ILE A 87 3.28 -12.63 -6.35
C ILE A 87 4.31 -13.09 -5.33
N HIS A 88 5.50 -12.49 -5.36
CA HIS A 88 6.52 -12.71 -4.35
C HIS A 88 6.88 -11.37 -3.70
N VAL A 89 6.69 -11.29 -2.39
CA VAL A 89 6.89 -10.07 -1.60
C VAL A 89 8.17 -10.20 -0.78
N TYR A 90 8.96 -9.14 -0.77
CA TYR A 90 10.22 -9.04 -0.03
C TYR A 90 10.15 -7.91 0.99
N GLY A 91 10.82 -8.07 2.14
CA GLY A 91 10.97 -6.97 3.10
C GLY A 91 9.68 -6.56 3.79
N MET A 92 8.73 -7.48 3.94
CA MET A 92 7.47 -7.21 4.63
C MET A 92 7.34 -8.18 5.80
N ILE A 93 7.21 -7.66 7.02
CA ILE A 93 6.88 -8.45 8.21
C ILE A 93 5.38 -8.79 8.25
N ASP A 94 5.02 -9.90 8.91
CA ASP A 94 3.62 -10.25 9.18
C ASP A 94 3.02 -9.41 10.33
N ASP A 95 1.71 -9.49 10.52
CA ASP A 95 0.95 -8.68 11.48
C ASP A 95 1.30 -8.98 12.95
N ALA A 96 1.80 -10.18 13.26
CA ALA A 96 2.17 -10.58 14.60
C ALA A 96 3.67 -10.42 14.89
N TYR A 97 4.50 -10.14 13.88
CA TYR A 97 5.96 -10.11 14.00
C TYR A 97 6.44 -9.23 15.15
N CYS A 98 5.93 -8.00 15.26
CA CYS A 98 6.36 -7.03 16.27
C CYS A 98 5.97 -7.40 17.71
N SER A 99 5.10 -8.39 17.91
CA SER A 99 4.70 -8.88 19.23
C SER A 99 5.49 -10.12 19.66
N ARG A 100 6.35 -10.67 18.80
CA ARG A 100 7.16 -11.85 19.12
C ARG A 100 8.31 -11.48 20.06
N PRO A 101 8.64 -12.31 21.06
CA PRO A 101 9.73 -12.02 22.02
C PRO A 101 11.09 -11.74 21.37
N ASN A 102 11.37 -12.38 20.23
CA ASN A 102 12.65 -12.29 19.52
C ASN A 102 12.56 -11.45 18.22
N ALA A 103 11.57 -10.55 18.12
CA ALA A 103 11.42 -9.68 16.97
C ALA A 103 12.63 -8.75 16.83
N ARG A 104 13.29 -8.77 15.67
CA ARG A 104 14.40 -7.85 15.41
C ARG A 104 13.88 -6.44 15.18
N THR A 105 14.47 -5.50 15.90
CA THR A 105 14.29 -4.06 15.68
C THR A 105 15.12 -3.64 14.46
N VAL A 106 14.44 -3.21 13.40
CA VAL A 106 15.08 -2.69 12.17
C VAL A 106 14.59 -1.28 11.84
N PRO A 107 15.35 -0.49 11.06
CA PRO A 107 14.86 0.78 10.51
C PRO A 107 13.61 0.58 9.65
N TYR A 108 12.70 1.55 9.65
CA TYR A 108 11.46 1.51 8.87
C TYR A 108 11.72 1.50 7.37
N HIS A 109 12.78 2.17 6.91
CA HIS A 109 13.25 2.08 5.54
C HIS A 109 14.68 1.58 5.50
N TYR A 110 14.97 0.64 4.60
CA TYR A 110 16.32 0.07 4.45
C TYR A 110 17.37 1.10 4.00
N TYR A 111 16.94 2.14 3.28
CA TYR A 111 17.81 3.22 2.78
C TYR A 111 17.98 4.37 3.78
N ASP A 112 17.30 4.31 4.93
CA ASP A 112 17.37 5.32 5.98
C ASP A 112 17.67 4.65 7.34
N PRO A 113 18.93 4.23 7.57
CA PRO A 113 19.29 3.48 8.77
C PRO A 113 19.19 4.30 10.07
N GLN A 114 19.13 5.63 9.96
CA GLN A 114 18.92 6.54 11.10
C GLN A 114 17.44 6.90 11.32
N GLY A 115 16.56 6.40 10.47
CA GLY A 115 15.13 6.62 10.54
C GLY A 115 14.46 5.94 11.75
N ARG A 116 13.14 6.11 11.83
CA ARG A 116 12.33 5.47 12.87
C ARG A 116 12.39 3.95 12.76
N ASN A 117 12.18 3.25 13.87
CA ASN A 117 12.02 1.80 13.86
C ASN A 117 10.70 1.37 13.17
N GLU A 118 10.77 0.30 12.37
CA GLU A 118 9.62 -0.27 11.64
C GLU A 118 8.41 -0.57 12.53
N CYS A 119 8.61 -1.36 13.59
CA CYS A 119 7.53 -1.76 14.51
C CYS A 119 6.90 -0.56 15.24
N SER A 120 7.73 0.40 15.65
CA SER A 120 7.25 1.64 16.28
C SER A 120 6.41 2.46 15.29
N GLU A 121 6.86 2.63 14.06
CA GLU A 121 6.12 3.36 13.03
C GLU A 121 4.76 2.73 12.76
N TYR A 122 4.75 1.40 12.60
CA TYR A 122 3.52 0.66 12.38
C TYR A 122 2.55 0.78 13.55
N ALA A 123 3.03 0.68 14.79
CA ALA A 123 2.20 0.80 15.98
C ALA A 123 1.59 2.20 16.12
N VAL A 124 2.35 3.27 15.84
CA VAL A 124 1.85 4.65 15.89
C VAL A 124 0.73 4.85 14.87
N HIS A 125 0.93 4.39 13.63
CA HIS A 125 -0.08 4.52 12.58
C HIS A 125 -1.32 3.65 12.85
N GLU A 126 -1.13 2.39 13.27
CA GLU A 126 -2.25 1.48 13.57
C GLU A 126 -3.18 2.05 14.65
N ARG A 127 -2.61 2.68 15.70
CA ARG A 127 -3.36 3.21 16.85
C ARG A 127 -3.94 4.60 16.63
N ALA A 128 -3.47 5.34 15.62
CA ALA A 128 -3.96 6.70 15.38
C ALA A 128 -5.47 6.70 15.13
N ARG A 129 -6.19 7.60 15.81
CA ARG A 129 -7.66 7.65 15.71
C ARG A 129 -8.13 8.01 14.30
N THR A 130 -7.41 8.91 13.63
CA THR A 130 -7.76 9.39 12.28
C THR A 130 -6.54 9.56 11.38
N GLY A 131 -6.76 9.52 10.06
CA GLY A 131 -5.80 10.01 9.05
C GLY A 131 -4.49 9.23 8.88
N ALA A 132 -4.32 8.07 9.51
CA ALA A 132 -3.13 7.22 9.38
C ALA A 132 -3.42 5.90 8.66
N HIS A 133 -2.40 5.05 8.57
CA HIS A 133 -2.49 3.72 7.95
C HIS A 133 -2.87 2.64 8.98
N ARG A 134 -3.42 1.53 8.49
CA ARG A 134 -3.72 0.36 9.31
C ARG A 134 -2.78 -0.78 8.94
N PHE A 135 -1.48 -0.56 9.13
CA PHE A 135 -0.42 -1.47 8.65
C PHE A 135 -0.57 -2.90 9.15
N PHE A 136 -0.89 -3.12 10.43
CA PHE A 136 -1.08 -4.47 10.97
C PHE A 136 -2.40 -5.06 10.47
N THR A 137 -3.47 -4.26 10.43
CA THR A 137 -4.74 -4.72 9.84
C THR A 137 -4.56 -5.16 8.39
N GLU A 138 -3.88 -4.37 7.55
CA GLU A 138 -3.61 -4.68 6.14
C GLU A 138 -2.77 -5.95 6.01
N LYS A 139 -1.71 -6.10 6.81
CA LYS A 139 -0.86 -7.31 6.81
C LYS A 139 -1.63 -8.57 7.20
N ALA A 140 -2.54 -8.47 8.17
CA ALA A 140 -3.43 -9.59 8.52
C ALA A 140 -4.32 -10.01 7.34
N VAL A 141 -4.76 -9.06 6.50
CA VAL A 141 -5.46 -9.38 5.24
C VAL A 141 -4.51 -10.07 4.26
N PHE A 142 -3.30 -9.55 4.06
CA PHE A 142 -2.34 -10.13 3.12
C PHE A 142 -1.99 -11.58 3.49
N GLY A 143 -1.90 -11.87 4.79
CA GLY A 143 -1.70 -13.24 5.29
C GLY A 143 -2.86 -14.16 4.88
N ARG A 144 -4.11 -13.70 4.97
CA ARG A 144 -5.28 -14.46 4.49
C ARG A 144 -5.34 -14.57 2.96
N TRP A 145 -4.85 -13.57 2.22
CA TRP A 145 -4.74 -13.67 0.76
C TRP A 145 -3.71 -14.70 0.35
N ALA A 146 -2.57 -14.78 1.02
CA ALA A 146 -1.57 -15.80 0.72
C ALA A 146 -2.01 -17.24 0.98
N LYS A 147 -3.04 -17.46 1.81
CA LYS A 147 -3.68 -18.77 1.96
C LYS A 147 -4.58 -19.16 0.77
N ARG A 148 -5.04 -18.16 -0.01
CA ARG A 148 -6.04 -18.33 -1.08
C ARG A 148 -5.48 -18.09 -2.48
N HIS A 149 -4.36 -17.39 -2.58
CA HIS A 149 -3.71 -16.97 -3.81
C HIS A 149 -2.23 -17.37 -3.79
N ARG A 150 -1.58 -17.39 -4.97
CA ARG A 150 -0.15 -17.69 -5.10
C ARG A 150 0.71 -16.50 -4.68
N ILE A 151 0.74 -16.23 -3.37
CA ILE A 151 1.50 -15.13 -2.77
C ILE A 151 2.52 -15.71 -1.78
N ALA A 152 3.79 -15.43 -2.00
CA ALA A 152 4.87 -15.83 -1.12
C ALA A 152 5.53 -14.59 -0.48
N PHE A 153 6.04 -14.75 0.74
CA PHE A 153 6.77 -13.72 1.46
C PHE A 153 8.16 -14.23 1.84
N SER A 154 9.17 -13.38 1.71
CA SER A 154 10.53 -13.70 2.12
C SER A 154 11.26 -12.50 2.70
N HIS A 155 12.25 -12.78 3.54
CA HIS A 155 13.08 -11.77 4.19
C HIS A 155 12.25 -10.71 4.94
N PRO A 156 11.41 -11.12 5.92
CA PRO A 156 11.30 -12.46 6.50
C PRO A 156 10.27 -13.37 5.81
N THR A 157 10.44 -14.68 5.95
CA THR A 157 9.42 -15.66 5.57
C THR A 157 8.25 -15.58 6.54
N TRP A 158 7.03 -15.51 6.01
CA TRP A 158 5.83 -15.55 6.84
C TRP A 158 5.55 -16.99 7.28
N PRO A 159 5.02 -17.22 8.50
CA PRO A 159 4.64 -18.55 8.92
C PRO A 159 3.69 -19.19 7.90
N ALA A 160 3.91 -20.47 7.60
CA ALA A 160 2.97 -21.24 6.81
C ALA A 160 1.60 -21.28 7.51
N PRO A 161 0.50 -21.31 6.74
CA PRO A 161 -0.87 -21.29 7.24
C PRO A 161 -1.18 -22.18 8.43
#